data_AF-A0A9R0V9Y8-F1
#
_entry.id   AF-A0A9R0V9Y8-F1
#
_cell.length_a   1.000
_cell.length_b   1.000
_cell.length_c   1.000
_cell.angle_alpha   90.00
_cell.angle_beta   90.00
_cell.angle_gamma   90.00
#
_symmetry.space_group_name_H-M   'P 1'
#
loop_
_entity.id
_entity.type
_entity.pdbx_description
1 polymer ?
#
loop_
_entity_poly.entity_id
_entity_poly.type
_entity_poly.pdbx_seq_one_letter_code
_entity_poly.pdbx_strand_id
1 'polypeptide(L)'
;MDSARSWFQKFQPRDKSKSPAVPASHGKDPGKPPVDDAPSSATKQKVAAAKQYIENHYKTQMKSLQDRKERRWMLERKLQDAEVPAEEQNNILKHLEKKETEYMRLQRHKMGVEDFELLTIIGRGAFGECVFVEKRPLKAYMQ
;
A
#
# COMPACT_ATOMS: atom_id res chain seq x y z
N MET A 1 -20.66 -2.86 8.40
CA MET A 1 -19.61 -1.97 8.94
C MET A 1 -19.05 -2.63 10.20
N ASP A 2 -18.11 -3.59 10.10
CA ASP A 2 -17.50 -4.23 11.30
C ASP A 2 -16.15 -4.91 11.00
N SER A 3 -15.32 -4.32 10.12
CA SER A 3 -13.98 -4.86 9.79
C SER A 3 -12.85 -3.89 10.15
N ALA A 4 -13.04 -3.07 11.18
CA ALA A 4 -12.02 -2.14 11.67
C ALA A 4 -11.39 -2.56 13.01
N ARG A 5 -11.91 -3.61 13.66
CA ARG A 5 -11.52 -3.98 15.04
C ARG A 5 -10.40 -5.03 15.14
N SER A 6 -10.07 -5.73 14.04
CA SER A 6 -9.14 -6.87 14.07
C SER A 6 -7.64 -6.47 14.05
N TRP A 7 -7.29 -5.31 13.49
CA TRP A 7 -5.88 -4.90 13.41
C TRP A 7 -5.28 -4.54 14.78
N PHE A 8 -6.09 -4.06 15.73
CA PHE A 8 -5.59 -3.50 16.99
C PHE A 8 -5.17 -4.55 18.03
N GLN A 9 -5.49 -5.83 17.83
CA GLN A 9 -5.13 -6.91 18.80
C GLN A 9 -3.71 -7.44 18.65
N LYS A 10 -2.95 -7.02 17.63
CA LYS A 10 -1.61 -7.57 17.33
C LYS A 10 -0.43 -6.86 18.02
N PHE A 11 -0.71 -5.87 18.87
CA PHE A 11 0.30 -5.16 19.68
C PHE A 11 0.12 -5.44 21.18
N GLN A 12 -0.05 -6.70 21.56
CA GLN A 12 0.16 -7.12 22.96
C GLN A 12 1.64 -7.50 23.12
N PRO A 13 2.41 -6.85 24.01
CA PRO A 13 3.73 -7.33 24.36
C PRO A 13 3.59 -8.71 25.02
N ARG A 14 4.30 -9.70 24.48
CA ARG A 14 4.32 -11.08 24.98
C ARG A 14 5.06 -11.10 26.32
N ASP A 15 4.32 -11.14 27.42
CA ASP A 15 4.87 -11.39 28.76
C ASP A 15 5.59 -12.75 28.79
N LYS A 16 6.90 -12.73 29.06
CA LYS A 16 7.68 -13.90 29.46
C LYS A 16 7.82 -13.89 30.98
N SER A 17 7.25 -14.90 31.64
CA SER A 17 7.36 -15.12 33.09
C SER A 17 8.37 -16.22 33.46
N LYS A 18 8.83 -16.15 34.73
CA LYS A 18 9.64 -17.06 35.59
C LYS A 18 11.18 -16.89 35.55
N SER A 19 11.91 -16.66 36.66
CA SER A 19 11.77 -17.03 38.11
C SER A 19 12.63 -16.10 39.04
N PRO A 20 12.82 -16.37 40.36
CA PRO A 20 11.92 -16.28 41.51
C PRO A 20 12.33 -15.19 42.56
N ALA A 21 11.56 -15.10 43.65
CA ALA A 21 11.42 -13.98 44.59
C ALA A 21 12.49 -13.78 45.69
N VAL A 22 12.61 -12.53 46.17
CA VAL A 22 13.21 -12.12 47.48
C VAL A 22 12.40 -10.91 48.02
N PRO A 23 12.07 -10.83 49.33
CA PRO A 23 11.06 -9.89 49.84
C PRO A 23 11.57 -8.47 50.12
N ALA A 24 10.61 -7.55 50.16
CA ALA A 24 10.74 -6.10 50.17
C ALA A 24 11.45 -5.48 51.39
N SER A 25 12.17 -4.38 51.14
CA SER A 25 12.46 -3.34 52.14
C SER A 25 12.01 -1.98 51.62
N HIS A 26 11.14 -1.33 52.39
CA HIS A 26 10.68 0.05 52.24
C HIS A 26 11.86 1.04 52.22
N GLY A 27 11.95 1.86 51.18
CA GLY A 27 12.90 2.98 51.08
C GLY A 27 12.25 4.14 50.34
N LYS A 28 12.02 5.23 51.06
CA LYS A 28 11.43 6.49 50.60
C LYS A 28 12.54 7.32 49.95
N ASP A 29 12.44 7.64 48.67
CA ASP A 29 13.42 8.50 47.98
C ASP A 29 12.73 9.73 47.35
N PRO A 30 13.06 10.96 47.77
CA PRO A 30 12.54 12.20 47.21
C PRO A 30 13.46 12.68 46.08
N GLY A 31 13.06 12.48 44.82
CA GLY A 31 13.84 13.00 43.69
C GLY A 31 13.40 12.47 42.35
N LYS A 32 12.23 12.88 41.86
CA LYS A 32 11.85 12.67 40.46
C LYS A 32 12.36 13.87 39.65
N PRO A 33 13.42 13.75 38.83
CA PRO A 33 13.76 14.82 37.88
C PRO A 33 12.59 15.01 36.91
N PRO A 34 12.42 16.21 36.31
CA PRO A 34 11.39 16.45 35.32
C PRO A 34 11.54 15.38 34.23
N VAL A 35 10.50 14.57 34.05
CA VAL A 35 10.44 13.69 32.90
C VAL A 35 10.37 14.60 31.68
N ASP A 36 11.45 14.70 30.94
CA ASP A 36 11.41 15.25 29.58
C ASP A 36 10.46 14.34 28.80
N ASP A 37 9.17 14.72 28.75
CA ASP A 37 8.10 14.09 27.96
C ASP A 37 8.33 14.25 26.44
N ALA A 38 9.58 14.41 26.03
CA ALA A 38 9.98 14.52 24.64
C ALA A 38 9.96 13.13 24.00
N PRO A 39 9.14 12.89 22.96
CA PRO A 39 9.09 11.60 22.30
C PRO A 39 10.45 11.26 21.68
N SER A 40 10.82 9.98 21.74
CA SER A 40 12.07 9.48 21.16
C SER A 40 12.21 9.87 19.68
N SER A 41 13.44 10.03 19.19
CA SER A 41 13.71 10.34 17.77
C SER A 41 13.02 9.35 16.83
N ALA A 42 13.07 8.05 17.15
CA ALA A 42 12.39 7.01 16.39
C ALA A 42 10.86 7.18 16.35
N THR A 43 10.25 7.63 17.46
CA THR A 43 8.82 7.96 17.51
C THR A 43 8.50 9.15 16.62
N LYS A 44 9.31 10.22 16.66
CA LYS A 44 9.13 11.41 15.80
C LYS A 44 9.21 11.06 14.32
N GLN A 45 10.15 10.22 13.91
CA GLN A 45 10.27 9.74 12.52
C GLN A 45 9.05 8.93 12.08
N LYS A 46 8.57 8.00 12.93
CA LYS A 46 7.35 7.22 12.64
C LYS A 46 6.11 8.09 12.51
N VAL A 47 5.97 9.10 13.38
CA VAL A 47 4.88 10.08 13.32
C VAL A 47 4.93 10.88 12.02
N ALA A 48 6.10 11.37 11.63
CA ALA A 48 6.29 12.09 10.37
C ALA A 48 5.96 11.21 9.15
N ALA A 49 6.45 9.97 9.12
CA ALA A 49 6.15 9.02 8.05
C ALA A 49 4.66 8.67 7.97
N ALA A 50 4.01 8.45 9.11
CA ALA A 50 2.57 8.17 9.17
C ALA A 50 1.74 9.35 8.68
N LYS A 51 2.07 10.58 9.11
CA LYS A 51 1.42 11.81 8.64
C LYS A 51 1.53 11.94 7.12
N GLN A 52 2.75 11.81 6.59
CA GLN A 52 2.99 11.89 5.15
C GLN A 52 2.24 10.81 4.38
N TYR A 53 2.20 9.59 4.89
CA TYR A 53 1.47 8.48 4.28
C TYR A 53 -0.02 8.78 4.18
N ILE A 54 -0.65 9.26 5.26
CA ILE A 54 -2.08 9.58 5.30
C ILE A 54 -2.40 10.71 4.32
N GLU A 55 -1.62 11.79 4.34
CA GLU A 55 -1.82 12.91 3.41
C GLU A 55 -1.72 12.48 1.94
N ASN A 56 -0.68 11.70 1.61
CA ASN A 56 -0.50 11.18 0.25
C ASN A 56 -1.62 10.23 -0.15
N HIS A 57 -2.05 9.36 0.77
CA HIS A 57 -3.11 8.40 0.51
C HIS A 57 -4.42 9.08 0.08
N TYR A 58 -4.84 10.13 0.77
CA TYR A 58 -6.05 10.87 0.40
C TYR A 58 -5.87 11.73 -0.85
N LYS A 59 -4.71 12.38 -1.03
CA LYS A 59 -4.39 13.14 -2.26
C LYS A 59 -4.45 12.24 -3.50
N THR A 60 -3.79 11.08 -3.44
CA THR A 60 -3.78 10.11 -4.55
C THR A 60 -5.17 9.54 -4.80
N GLN A 61 -5.95 9.21 -3.76
CA GLN A 61 -7.32 8.73 -3.95
C GLN A 61 -8.21 9.77 -4.62
N MET A 62 -8.18 11.02 -4.16
CA MET A 62 -8.98 12.09 -4.73
C MET A 62 -8.61 12.31 -6.21
N LYS A 63 -7.32 12.37 -6.51
CA LYS A 63 -6.83 12.47 -7.89
C LYS A 63 -7.30 11.29 -8.73
N SER A 64 -7.17 10.05 -8.24
CA SER A 64 -7.62 8.87 -8.99
C SER A 64 -9.11 8.88 -9.29
N LEU A 65 -9.95 9.41 -8.39
CA LEU A 65 -11.39 9.56 -8.62
C LEU A 65 -11.69 10.65 -9.64
N GLN A 66 -10.97 11.76 -9.58
CA GLN A 66 -11.12 12.86 -10.53
C GLN A 66 -10.70 12.44 -11.94
N ASP A 67 -9.51 11.84 -12.08
CA ASP A 67 -9.01 11.36 -13.37
C ASP A 67 -9.96 10.33 -14.00
N ARG A 68 -10.65 9.51 -13.18
CA ARG A 68 -11.69 8.57 -13.66
C ARG A 68 -12.90 9.27 -14.23
N LYS A 69 -13.40 10.29 -13.54
CA LYS A 69 -14.53 11.09 -14.02
C LYS A 69 -14.15 11.81 -15.31
N GLU A 70 -12.97 12.38 -15.37
CA GLU A 70 -12.47 13.09 -16.56
C GLU A 70 -12.33 12.16 -17.76
N ARG A 71 -11.78 10.96 -17.59
CA ARG A 71 -11.69 9.96 -18.68
C ARG A 71 -13.04 9.57 -19.23
N ARG A 72 -14.02 9.34 -18.34
CA ARG A 72 -15.40 9.05 -18.74
C ARG A 72 -16.03 10.24 -19.46
N TRP A 73 -15.92 11.43 -18.89
CA TRP A 73 -16.49 12.66 -19.46
C TRP A 73 -15.91 12.98 -20.85
N MET A 74 -14.59 12.85 -21.02
CA MET A 74 -13.95 13.02 -22.33
C MET A 74 -14.45 12.01 -23.36
N LEU A 75 -14.72 10.77 -22.96
CA LEU A 75 -15.26 9.76 -23.87
C LEU A 75 -16.71 10.06 -24.24
N GLU A 76 -17.56 10.41 -23.27
CA GLU A 76 -18.95 10.76 -23.50
C GLU A 76 -19.08 11.96 -24.46
N ARG A 77 -18.25 12.99 -24.28
CA ARG A 77 -18.21 14.14 -25.20
C ARG A 77 -17.82 13.73 -26.62
N LYS A 78 -16.79 12.90 -26.77
CA LYS A 78 -16.37 12.38 -28.09
C LYS A 78 -17.44 11.53 -28.76
N LEU A 79 -18.22 10.77 -27.98
CA LEU A 79 -19.32 9.96 -28.50
C LEU A 79 -20.51 10.82 -28.95
N GLN A 80 -20.80 11.91 -28.22
CA GLN A 80 -21.80 12.90 -28.62
C GLN A 80 -21.41 13.59 -29.93
N ASP A 81 -20.15 14.03 -30.05
CA ASP A 81 -19.64 14.70 -31.24
C ASP A 81 -19.64 13.79 -32.49
N ALA A 82 -19.60 12.47 -32.30
CA ALA A 82 -19.48 11.48 -33.38
C ALA A 82 -20.83 10.84 -33.81
N GLU A 83 -21.96 11.19 -33.18
CA GLU A 83 -23.32 10.66 -33.48
C GLU A 83 -23.38 9.13 -33.68
N VAL A 84 -22.62 8.40 -32.88
CA VAL A 84 -22.52 6.93 -32.93
C VAL A 84 -23.87 6.30 -32.54
N PRO A 85 -24.31 5.18 -33.14
CA PRO A 85 -25.54 4.49 -32.74
C PRO A 85 -25.49 4.02 -31.27
N ALA A 86 -26.65 4.02 -30.60
CA ALA A 86 -26.75 3.78 -29.16
C ALA A 86 -26.18 2.43 -28.70
N GLU A 87 -26.27 1.40 -29.54
CA GLU A 87 -25.70 0.07 -29.24
C GLU A 87 -24.18 0.11 -29.18
N GLU A 88 -23.54 0.77 -30.15
CA GLU A 88 -22.09 0.91 -30.20
C GLU A 88 -21.57 1.85 -29.10
N GLN A 89 -22.31 2.92 -28.78
CA GLN A 89 -22.01 3.76 -27.61
C GLN A 89 -21.98 2.93 -26.31
N ASN A 90 -22.98 2.05 -26.10
CA ASN A 90 -23.04 1.21 -24.91
C ASN A 90 -21.87 0.21 -24.86
N ASN A 91 -21.50 -0.38 -26.00
CA ASN A 91 -20.35 -1.28 -26.09
C ASN A 91 -19.04 -0.57 -25.76
N ILE A 92 -18.86 0.66 -26.23
CA ILE A 92 -17.68 1.49 -25.95
C ILE A 92 -17.59 1.85 -24.46
N LEU A 93 -18.71 2.23 -23.84
CA LEU A 93 -18.76 2.52 -22.39
C LEU A 93 -18.44 1.29 -21.56
N LYS A 94 -19.02 0.12 -21.88
CA LYS A 94 -18.69 -1.16 -21.23
C LYS A 94 -17.21 -1.51 -21.36
N HIS A 95 -16.59 -1.21 -22.51
CA HIS A 95 -15.15 -1.43 -22.70
C HIS A 95 -14.30 -0.52 -21.81
N LEU A 96 -14.70 0.74 -21.64
CA LEU A 96 -14.04 1.66 -20.72
C LEU A 96 -14.12 1.13 -19.28
N GLU A 97 -15.29 0.66 -18.84
CA GLU A 97 -15.48 0.09 -17.49
C GLU A 97 -14.57 -1.14 -17.25
N LYS A 98 -14.46 -2.03 -18.24
CA LYS A 98 -13.55 -3.17 -18.18
C LYS A 98 -12.09 -2.71 -18.05
N LYS A 99 -11.66 -1.74 -18.86
CA LYS A 99 -10.30 -1.17 -18.77
C LYS A 99 -9.99 -0.52 -17.42
N GLU A 100 -10.94 0.22 -16.86
CA GLU A 100 -10.81 0.85 -15.53
C GLU A 100 -10.70 -0.18 -14.40
N THR A 101 -11.42 -1.30 -14.54
CA THR A 101 -11.37 -2.41 -13.59
C THR A 101 -10.02 -3.10 -13.64
N GLU A 102 -9.54 -3.40 -14.86
CA GLU A 102 -8.23 -4.00 -15.09
C GLU A 102 -7.10 -3.10 -14.59
N TYR A 103 -7.21 -1.79 -14.81
CA TYR A 103 -6.25 -0.81 -14.29
C TYR A 103 -6.14 -0.87 -12.75
N MET A 104 -7.27 -0.91 -12.03
CA MET A 104 -7.22 -1.06 -10.57
C MET A 104 -6.64 -2.40 -10.13
N ARG A 105 -6.90 -3.48 -10.89
CA ARG A 105 -6.32 -4.79 -10.60
C ARG A 105 -4.79 -4.73 -10.74
N LEU A 106 -4.30 -4.12 -11.80
CA LEU A 106 -2.86 -3.90 -12.02
C LEU A 106 -2.24 -3.03 -10.92
N GLN A 107 -2.92 -1.96 -10.48
CA GLN A 107 -2.41 -1.11 -9.39
C GLN A 107 -2.27 -1.84 -8.05
N ARG A 108 -3.12 -2.85 -7.79
CA ARG A 108 -2.99 -3.70 -6.59
C ARG A 108 -1.87 -4.72 -6.71
N HIS A 109 -1.46 -5.07 -7.93
CA HIS A 109 -0.41 -6.05 -8.17
C HIS A 109 0.96 -5.46 -7.86
N LYS A 110 1.60 -5.95 -6.81
CA LYS A 110 2.99 -5.59 -6.47
C LYS A 110 3.92 -6.60 -7.13
N MET A 111 4.61 -6.16 -8.17
CA MET A 111 5.61 -7.01 -8.84
C MET A 111 6.78 -7.30 -7.90
N GLY A 112 7.19 -8.55 -7.81
CA GLY A 112 8.35 -9.01 -7.05
C GLY A 112 9.36 -9.77 -7.93
N VAL A 113 10.49 -10.17 -7.35
CA VAL A 113 11.50 -10.99 -8.05
C VAL A 113 10.91 -12.34 -8.50
N GLU A 114 9.93 -12.86 -7.77
CA GLU A 114 9.22 -14.09 -8.09
C GLU A 114 8.38 -14.01 -9.37
N ASP A 115 8.08 -12.83 -9.89
CA ASP A 115 7.33 -12.69 -11.15
C ASP A 115 8.21 -12.87 -12.39
N PHE A 116 9.51 -13.11 -12.20
CA PHE A 116 10.50 -13.20 -13.26
C PHE A 116 11.19 -14.55 -13.28
N GLU A 117 11.50 -15.02 -14.48
CA GLU A 117 12.36 -16.16 -14.75
C GLU A 117 13.73 -15.66 -15.18
N LEU A 118 14.77 -16.05 -14.44
CA LEU A 118 16.15 -15.68 -14.72
C LEU A 118 16.67 -16.57 -15.85
N LEU A 119 17.01 -15.97 -16.99
CA LEU A 119 17.48 -16.71 -18.16
C LEU A 119 19.01 -16.79 -18.17
N THR A 120 19.66 -15.66 -18.40
CA THR A 120 21.11 -15.62 -18.62
C THR A 120 21.72 -14.41 -17.95
N ILE A 121 22.85 -14.61 -17.29
CA ILE A 121 23.63 -13.53 -16.69
C ILE A 121 24.42 -12.84 -17.79
N ILE A 122 24.20 -11.53 -17.93
CA ILE A 122 24.87 -10.68 -18.92
C ILE A 122 26.22 -10.21 -18.39
N GLY A 123 26.29 -9.89 -17.09
CA GLY A 123 27.51 -9.38 -16.48
C GLY A 123 27.44 -9.29 -14.97
N ARG A 124 28.61 -9.23 -14.34
CA ARG A 124 28.78 -9.09 -12.88
C ARG A 124 29.70 -7.90 -12.61
N GLY A 125 29.31 -7.05 -11.65
CA GLY A 125 30.11 -5.91 -11.20
C GLY A 125 30.11 -5.78 -9.67
N ALA A 126 30.77 -4.75 -9.15
CA ALA A 126 30.87 -4.51 -7.70
C ALA A 126 29.51 -4.29 -7.01
N PHE A 127 28.50 -3.87 -7.76
CA PHE A 127 27.16 -3.56 -7.26
C PHE A 127 26.13 -4.67 -7.48
N GLY A 128 26.52 -5.78 -8.11
CA GLY A 128 25.65 -6.93 -8.34
C GLY A 128 25.74 -7.51 -9.75
N GLU A 129 24.77 -8.37 -10.06
CA GLU A 129 24.68 -9.11 -11.31
C GLU A 129 23.51 -8.58 -12.17
N CYS A 130 23.76 -8.42 -13.47
CA CYS A 130 22.75 -8.07 -14.45
C CYS A 130 22.31 -9.34 -15.18
N VAL A 131 21.02 -9.64 -15.14
CA VAL A 131 20.45 -10.88 -15.69
C VAL A 131 19.37 -10.52 -16.71
N PHE A 132 19.35 -11.21 -17.85
CA PHE A 132 18.19 -11.23 -18.74
C PHE A 132 17.08 -12.01 -18.05
N VAL A 133 15.90 -11.39 -17.95
CA VAL A 133 14.75 -12.00 -17.30
C VAL A 133 13.55 -11.99 -18.21
N GLU A 134 12.76 -13.06 -18.17
CA GLU A 134 11.45 -13.11 -18.80
C GLU A 134 10.38 -12.93 -17.71
N LYS A 135 9.43 -12.03 -17.96
CA LYS A 135 8.29 -11.88 -17.05
C LYS A 135 7.42 -13.11 -17.20
N ARG A 136 7.24 -13.84 -16.10
CA ARG A 136 6.31 -14.97 -16.11
C ARG A 136 4.91 -14.47 -16.48
N PRO A 137 4.17 -15.22 -17.32
CA PRO A 137 2.76 -14.91 -17.51
C PRO A 137 2.14 -14.87 -16.12
N LEU A 138 1.25 -13.90 -15.90
CA LEU A 138 0.40 -13.90 -14.72
C LEU A 138 -0.34 -15.24 -14.76
N LYS A 139 0.18 -16.28 -14.10
CA LYS A 139 -0.62 -17.47 -13.77
C LYS A 139 -1.86 -16.87 -13.21
N ALA A 140 -2.98 -17.16 -13.86
CA ALA A 140 -4.25 -16.61 -13.49
C ALA A 140 -4.37 -16.78 -11.97
N TYR A 141 -4.21 -15.68 -11.23
CA TYR A 141 -4.68 -15.55 -9.85
C TYR A 141 -6.23 -15.46 -9.93
N MET A 142 -6.82 -16.39 -10.69
CA MET A 142 -8.21 -16.70 -10.87
C MET A 142 -8.46 -17.96 -10.06
N GLN A 143 -8.42 -17.79 -8.74
CA GLN A 143 -9.32 -18.51 -7.85
C GLN A 143 -9.99 -17.45 -6.98
#